data_AF-A0ABD0QYW0-F1
#
_entry.id   AF-A0ABD0QYW0-F1
#
_cell.length_a   1.000
_cell.length_b   1.000
_cell.length_c   1.000
_cell.angle_alpha   90.00
_cell.angle_beta   90.00
_cell.angle_gamma   90.00
#
_symmetry.space_group_name_H-M   'P 1'
#
loop_
_entity.id
_entity.type
_entity.pdbx_description
1 polymer ?
#
loop_
_entity_poly.entity_id
_entity_poly.type
_entity_poly.pdbx_seq_one_letter_code
_entity_poly.pdbx_strand_id
1 'polypeptide(L)' 'HLIYPLGCTVIIKSLRSGKQTFLQGHTNNISCISVSKSGRYIASGQVTFMGFK' A
#
# COMPACT_ATOMS: atom_id res chain seq x y z
N HIS A 1 -10.58 7.70 4.44
CA HIS A 1 -10.10 6.93 3.28
C HIS A 1 -9.81 5.52 3.75
N LEU A 2 -10.10 4.51 2.93
CA LEU A 2 -9.73 3.12 3.22
C LEU A 2 -8.46 2.80 2.43
N ILE A 3 -7.43 2.30 3.10
CA ILE A 3 -6.16 1.90 2.47
C ILE A 3 -5.99 0.40 2.66
N TYR A 4 -5.73 -0.34 1.58
CA TYR A 4 -5.50 -1.79 1.64
C TYR A 4 -4.57 -2.26 0.52
N PRO A 5 -3.80 -3.34 0.73
CA PRO A 5 -3.01 -3.96 -0.33
C PRO A 5 -3.89 -4.85 -1.22
N LEU A 6 -3.54 -4.94 -2.49
CA LEU A 6 -4.05 -5.92 -3.44
C LEU A 6 -2.87 -6.45 -4.27
N GLY A 7 -2.33 -7.60 -3.89
CA GLY A 7 -1.10 -8.15 -4.48
C GLY A 7 0.09 -7.19 -4.31
N CYS A 8 0.64 -6.69 -5.41
CA CYS A 8 1.74 -5.72 -5.45
C CYS A 8 1.29 -4.25 -5.58
N THR A 9 -0.01 -3.95 -5.45
CA THR A 9 -0.54 -2.58 -5.57
C THR A 9 -1.19 -2.13 -4.27
N VAL A 10 -0.95 -0.89 -3.85
CA VAL A 10 -1.66 -0.28 -2.72
C VAL A 10 -2.87 0.49 -3.26
N ILE A 11 -4.05 0.24 -2.69
CA ILE A 11 -5.29 0.93 -3.08
C ILE A 11 -5.71 1.93 -2.01
N ILE A 12 -6.05 3.13 -2.45
CA ILE A 12 -6.68 4.17 -1.64
C ILE A 12 -8.11 4.37 -2.14
N LYS A 13 -9.09 4.03 -1.32
CA LYS A 13 -10.52 4.22 -1.62
C LYS A 13 -11.12 5.37 -0.82
N SER A 14 -11.70 6.34 -1.51
CA SER A 14 -12.51 7.39 -0.91
C SER A 14 -13.88 6.82 -0.52
N LEU A 15 -14.18 6.78 0.77
CA LEU A 15 -15.48 6.26 1.26
C LEU A 15 -16.66 7.20 0.94
N ARG A 16 -16.38 8.49 0.70
CA ARG A 16 -17.41 9.49 0.35
C ARG A 16 -17.86 9.39 -1.11
N SER A 17 -16.91 9.23 -2.03
CA SER A 17 -17.19 9.25 -3.49
C SER A 17 -17.09 7.88 -4.15
N GLY A 18 -16.60 6.87 -3.43
CA GLY A 18 -16.28 5.56 -4.01
C GLY A 18 -15.02 5.54 -4.89
N LYS A 19 -14.43 6.69 -5.21
CA LYS A 19 -13.25 6.80 -6.08
C LYS A 19 -12.06 6.03 -5.51
N GLN A 20 -11.38 5.30 -6.37
CA GLN A 20 -10.18 4.54 -6.03
C GLN A 20 -8.95 5.16 -6.68
N THR A 21 -7.81 5.04 -6.01
CA THR A 21 -6.49 5.45 -6.50
C THR A 21 -5.53 4.29 -6.27
N PHE A 22 -4.73 4.00 -7.28
CA PHE A 22 -3.82 2.87 -7.31
C PHE A 22 -2.39 3.39 -7.20
N LEU A 23 -1.66 2.95 -6.19
CA LEU A 23 -0.23 3.21 -6.06
C LEU A 23 0.51 1.94 -6.46
N GLN A 24 1.18 2.01 -7.61
CA GLN A 24 1.94 0.93 -8.20
C GLN A 24 3.43 1.24 -8.10
N GLY A 25 4.23 0.20 -7.91
CA GLY A 25 5.68 0.34 -7.79
C GLY A 25 6.35 -0.87 -7.14
N HIS A 26 5.61 -1.59 -6.29
CA HIS A 26 6.09 -2.87 -5.80
C HIS A 26 6.09 -3.92 -6.92
N THR A 27 7.15 -4.73 -6.95
CA THR A 27 7.31 -5.84 -7.90
C THR A 27 6.89 -7.17 -7.30
N ASN A 28 6.56 -7.20 -6.01
CA ASN A 28 6.13 -8.40 -5.28
C ASN A 28 5.00 -8.08 -4.29
N ASN A 29 4.43 -9.11 -3.67
CA ASN A 29 3.33 -8.99 -2.71
C ASN A 29 3.68 -8.05 -1.56
N ILE A 30 2.76 -7.14 -1.25
CA ILE A 30 2.90 -6.20 -0.14
C ILE A 30 2.76 -6.96 1.17
N SER A 31 3.76 -6.85 2.04
CA SER A 31 3.78 -7.49 3.35
C SER A 31 3.26 -6.59 4.47
N CYS A 32 3.38 -5.27 4.32
CA CYS A 32 2.96 -4.31 5.33
C CYS A 32 2.61 -2.94 4.74
N ILE A 33 1.74 -2.20 5.44
CA ILE A 33 1.35 -0.82 5.12
C ILE A 33 1.25 -0.03 6.42
N SER A 34 1.72 1.22 6.41
CA SER A 34 1.52 2.19 7.49
C SER A 34 1.16 3.56 6.94
N VAL A 35 0.36 4.32 7.69
CA VAL A 35 -0.08 5.67 7.32
C VAL A 35 0.41 6.65 8.38
N SER A 36 0.97 7.77 7.93
CA SER A 36 1.36 8.86 8.83
C SER A 36 0.14 9.40 9.60
N LYS A 37 0.35 9.90 10.83
CA LYS A 37 -0.74 10.50 11.65
C LYS A 37 -1.47 11.65 10.95
N SER A 38 -0.78 12.39 10.09
CA SER A 38 -1.38 13.47 9.28
C SER A 38 -2.24 12.96 8.12
N GLY A 39 -2.13 11.68 7.76
CA GLY A 39 -2.79 11.10 6.59
C GLY A 39 -2.17 11.48 5.23
N ARG A 40 -1.08 12.27 5.23
CA ARG A 40 -0.44 12.76 3.99
C ARG A 40 0.47 11.74 3.33
N TYR A 41 1.14 10.90 4.13
CA TYR A 41 2.10 9.92 3.66
C TYR A 41 1.67 8.49 3.99
N ILE A 42 2.00 7.59 3.09
CA ILE A 42 1.84 6.14 3.21
C ILE A 42 3.21 5.51 3.01
N ALA A 43 3.55 4.55 3.86
CA ALA A 43 4.71 3.68 3.71
C ALA A 43 4.23 2.25 3.46
N SER A 44 4.87 1.55 2.54
CA SER A 44 4.56 0.15 2.19
C SER A 44 5.83 -0.66 1.97
N GLY A 45 5.81 -1.92 2.38
CA GLY A 45 6.90 -2.87 2.21
C GLY A 45 6.45 -4.08 1.39
N GLN A 46 7.36 -4.64 0.59
CA GLN A 46 7.12 -5.88 -0.16
C GLN A 46 7.93 -7.05 0.39
N VAL A 47 7.42 -8.26 0.19
CA VAL A 47 8.17 -9.49 0.43
C VAL A 47 9.43 -9.49 -0.45
N THR A 48 10.57 -9.69 0.19
CA THR A 48 11.88 -9.84 -0.47
C THR A 48 12.42 -11.23 -0.15
N PHE A 49 13.31 -11.74 -1.01
CA PHE A 49 13.90 -13.06 -0.86
C PHE A 49 14.61 -13.20 0.49
N MET A 50 14.33 -14.30 1.21
CA MET A 50 14.86 -14.59 2.56
C MET A 50 16.37 -14.94 2.58
N GLY A 51 17.10 -14.67 1.50
CA GLY A 51 18.51 -15.06 1.33
C GLY A 51 19.55 -13.94 1.45
N PHE A 52 19.15 -12.70 1.73
CA PHE A 52 20.09 -11.66 2.10
C PHE A 52 20.24 -11.63 3.62
N LYS A 53 21.34 -12.21 4.11
CA LYS A 53 21.89 -12.03 5.46
C LYS A 53 23.00 -10.98 5.43
#